data_AF-A0A849UVZ5-F1
#
_entry.id   AF-A0A849UVZ5-F1
#
_cell.length_a   1.000
_cell.length_b   1.000
_cell.length_c   1.000
_cell.angle_alpha   90.00
_cell.angle_beta   90.00
_cell.angle_gamma   90.00
#
_symmetry.space_group_name_H-M   'P 1'
#
loop_
_entity.id
_entity.type
_entity.pdbx_description
1 polymer ?
#
loop_
_entity_poly.entity_id
_entity_poly.type
_entity_poly.pdbx_seq_one_letter_code
_entity_poly.pdbx_strand_id
1 'polypeptide(L)' 'MKKITLLLHFILITNALLAQCSMCTKTAQQLGEKPALGLNYGILYLMLTPFIIVGFVAWRWWKANRDKA' A
#
# COMPACT_ATOMS: atom_id res chain seq x y z
N MET A 1 25.91 6.42 -10.48
CA MET A 1 24.72 7.29 -10.47
C MET A 1 23.42 6.52 -10.24
N LYS A 2 23.08 5.50 -11.06
CA LYS A 2 21.83 4.70 -10.93
C LYS A 2 21.54 4.18 -9.51
N LYS A 3 22.55 3.69 -8.78
CA LYS A 3 22.42 3.20 -7.40
C LYS A 3 22.03 4.30 -6.40
N ILE A 4 22.60 5.51 -6.57
CA ILE A 4 22.30 6.68 -5.73
C ILE A 4 20.89 7.20 -6.03
N THR A 5 20.50 7.23 -7.31
CA THR A 5 19.15 7.59 -7.73
C THR A 5 18.11 6.63 -7.14
N LEU A 6 18.39 5.32 -7.13
CA LEU A 6 17.51 4.29 -6.57
C LEU A 6 17.40 4.39 -5.04
N LEU A 7 18.50 4.69 -4.35
CA LEU A 7 18.54 4.95 -2.91
C LEU A 7 17.73 6.19 -2.52
N LEU A 8 17.85 7.28 -3.29
CA LEU A 8 17.06 8.50 -3.08
C LEU A 8 15.56 8.24 -3.27
N HIS A 9 15.17 7.45 -4.28
CA HIS A 9 13.78 7.05 -4.47
C HIS A 9 13.27 6.21 -3.30
N PHE A 10 14.08 5.29 -2.78
CA PHE A 10 13.69 4.47 -1.64
C PHE A 10 13.44 5.31 -0.37
N ILE A 11 14.29 6.30 -0.07
CA ILE A 11 14.15 7.19 1.08
C ILE A 11 12.91 8.12 0.96
N LEU A 12 12.55 8.53 -0.26
CA LEU A 12 11.34 9.33 -0.47
C LEU A 12 10.06 8.52 -0.22
N ILE A 13 10.07 7.22 -0.52
CA ILE A 13 8.93 6.32 -0.30
C ILE A 13 8.74 6.01 1.20
N THR A 14 9.81 5.94 2.00
CA THR A 14 9.68 5.62 3.44
C THR A 14 9.00 6.73 4.24
N ASN A 15 9.11 7.98 3.82
CA ASN A 15 8.39 9.10 4.46
C ASN A 15 6.85 9.02 4.26
N ALA A 16 6.38 8.19 3.33
CA ALA A 16 4.97 7.90 3.13
C ALA A 16 4.43 6.79 4.06
N LEU A 17 5.27 6.17 4.89
CA LEU A 17 4.86 5.14 5.86
C LEU A 17 4.15 5.73 7.09
N LEU A 18 4.26 7.05 7.28
CA LEU A 18 3.45 7.81 8.24
C LEU A 18 2.12 8.08 7.52
N ALA A 19 0.97 7.77 8.16
CA ALA A 19 -0.35 7.89 7.53
C ALA A 19 -0.48 9.21 6.75
N GLN A 20 -0.46 9.12 5.41
CA GLN A 20 -0.36 10.27 4.51
C GLN A 20 -1.66 11.09 4.45
N CYS A 21 -2.77 10.52 4.92
CA CYS A 21 -4.06 11.17 4.92
C CYS A 21 -4.19 12.00 6.19
N SER A 22 -4.11 13.34 6.07
CA SER A 22 -4.33 14.29 7.18
C SER A 22 -5.65 14.05 7.92
N MET A 23 -6.68 13.58 7.21
CA MET A 23 -7.96 13.15 7.78
C MET A 23 -7.82 11.93 8.68
N CYS A 24 -7.10 10.89 8.25
CA CYS A 24 -6.91 9.66 9.03
C CYS A 24 -6.13 9.92 10.33
N THR A 25 -5.12 10.80 10.27
CA THR A 25 -4.34 11.19 11.46
C THR A 25 -5.21 11.94 12.48
N LYS A 26 -6.01 12.91 12.02
CA LYS A 26 -6.92 13.65 12.90
C LYS A 26 -7.98 12.72 13.52
N THR A 27 -8.56 11.82 12.73
CA THR A 27 -9.49 10.82 13.23
C THR A 27 -8.82 9.91 14.25
N ALA A 28 -7.66 9.32 13.96
CA ALA A 28 -6.93 8.44 14.88
C ALA A 28 -6.69 9.09 16.26
N GLN A 29 -6.33 10.38 16.29
CA GLN A 29 -6.11 11.12 17.54
C GLN A 29 -7.37 11.23 18.42
N GLN A 30 -8.57 11.18 17.83
CA GLN A 30 -9.84 11.27 18.56
C GLN A 30 -10.35 9.93 19.09
N LEU A 31 -9.81 8.80 18.62
CA LEU A 31 -10.32 7.47 18.95
C LEU A 31 -9.68 6.86 20.21
N GLY A 32 -8.49 7.31 20.62
CA GLY A 32 -7.69 6.65 21.66
C GLY A 32 -6.86 5.48 21.12
N GLU A 33 -5.94 4.94 21.93
CA GLU A 33 -4.84 4.07 21.45
C GLU A 33 -5.31 2.82 20.67
N LYS A 34 -6.14 1.96 21.29
CA LYS A 34 -6.58 0.69 20.70
C LYS A 34 -7.35 0.87 19.36
N PRO A 35 -8.39 1.71 19.28
CA PRO A 35 -9.09 1.93 18.02
C PRO A 35 -8.26 2.71 16.99
N ALA A 36 -7.31 3.57 17.40
CA ALA A 36 -6.36 4.20 16.48
C ALA A 36 -5.44 3.16 15.80
N LEU A 37 -4.98 2.14 16.54
CA LEU A 37 -4.24 1.01 15.97
C LEU A 37 -5.12 0.23 14.98
N GLY A 38 -6.37 -0.07 15.34
CA GLY A 38 -7.32 -0.73 14.45
C GLY A 38 -7.56 0.03 13.15
N LEU A 39 -7.65 1.36 13.22
CA LEU A 39 -7.79 2.23 12.05
C LEU A 39 -6.58 2.12 11.10
N ASN A 40 -5.35 2.13 11.63
CA ASN A 40 -4.13 1.98 10.82
C ASN A 40 -4.09 0.63 10.10
N TYR A 41 -4.48 -0.46 10.77
CA TYR A 41 -4.61 -1.77 10.11
C TYR A 41 -5.66 -1.75 8.99
N GLY A 42 -6.78 -1.07 9.21
CA GLY A 42 -7.82 -0.89 8.18
C GLY A 42 -7.30 -0.15 6.94
N ILE A 43 -6.53 0.92 7.11
CA ILE A 43 -5.92 1.67 6.00
C ILE A 43 -4.98 0.78 5.19
N LEU A 44 -4.09 0.05 5.87
CA LEU A 44 -3.16 -0.86 5.20
C LEU A 44 -3.89 -1.97 4.45
N TYR A 45 -4.93 -2.54 5.05
CA TYR A 45 -5.78 -3.54 4.41
C TYR A 45 -6.41 -2.98 3.12
N LEU A 46 -7.06 -1.82 3.20
CA LEU A 46 -7.71 -1.20 2.04
C LEU A 46 -6.71 -0.79 0.96
N MET A 47 -5.52 -0.32 1.33
CA MET A 47 -4.47 0.05 0.38
C MET A 47 -3.90 -1.17 -0.36
N LEU A 48 -3.69 -2.29 0.34
CA LEU A 48 -3.10 -3.50 -0.24
C LEU A 48 -4.10 -4.29 -1.09
N THR A 49 -5.38 -4.29 -0.70
CA THR A 49 -6.47 -5.03 -1.36
C THR A 49 -6.51 -4.86 -2.90
N PRO A 50 -6.53 -3.65 -3.47
CA PRO A 50 -6.61 -3.48 -4.93
C PRO A 50 -5.39 -4.08 -5.66
N PHE A 51 -4.19 -3.99 -5.08
CA PHE A 51 -2.99 -4.59 -5.69
C PHE A 51 -3.05 -6.11 -5.70
N ILE A 52 -3.52 -6.72 -4.61
CA ILE A 52 -3.73 -8.18 -4.55
C ILE A 52 -4.75 -8.61 -5.61
N ILE A 53 -5.89 -7.91 -5.69
CA ILE A 53 -6.96 -8.23 -6.65
C ILE A 53 -6.43 -8.13 -8.09
N VAL A 54 -5.81 -7.00 -8.44
CA VAL A 54 -5.27 -6.79 -9.80
C VAL A 54 -4.19 -7.81 -10.12
N GLY A 55 -3.27 -8.07 -9.18
CA GLY A 55 -2.21 -9.07 -9.36
C GLY A 55 -2.75 -10.48 -9.59
N PHE A 56 -3.76 -10.88 -8.82
CA PHE A 56 -4.43 -12.18 -8.99
C PHE A 56 -5.14 -12.29 -10.34
N VAL A 57 -5.92 -11.27 -10.72
CA VAL A 57 -6.62 -11.23 -12.02
C VAL A 57 -5.63 -11.27 -13.18
N ALA A 58 -4.58 -10.45 -13.13
CA ALA A 58 -3.54 -10.41 -14.16
C ALA A 58 -2.82 -11.76 -14.29
N TRP A 59 -2.45 -12.39 -13.18
CA TRP A 59 -1.83 -13.71 -13.17
C TRP A 59 -2.75 -14.78 -13.77
N ARG A 60 -4.03 -14.78 -13.39
CA ARG A 60 -5.03 -15.73 -13.89
C ARG A 60 -5.28 -15.57 -15.39
N TRP A 61 -5.31 -14.32 -15.87
CA TRP A 61 -5.46 -14.00 -17.29
C TRP A 61 -4.23 -14.45 -18.09
N TRP A 62 -3.02 -14.16 -17.61
CA TRP A 62 -1.80 -14.61 -18.28
C TRP A 62 -1.74 -16.14 -18.38
N LYS A 63 -2.04 -16.85 -17.29
CA LYS A 63 -2.10 -18.32 -17.30
C LYS A 63 -3.12 -18.86 -18.29
N ALA A 64 -4.29 -18.23 -18.42
CA ALA A 64 -5.33 -18.65 -19.35
C ALA A 64 -4.97 -18.42 -20.83
N ASN A 65 -4.11 -17.45 -21.13
CA ASN A 65 -3.72 -17.11 -22.50
C ASN A 65 -2.32 -17.61 -22.88
N ARG A 66 -1.57 -18.22 -21.95
CA ARG A 66 -0.24 -18.75 -22.23
C ARG A 66 -0.27 -19.94 -23.21
N ASP A 67 -1.38 -20.67 -23.27
CA ASP A 67 -1.57 -21.82 -24.17
C ASP A 67 -2.15 -21.42 -25.54
N LYS A 68 -2.37 -20.11 -25.76
CA LYS A 68 -2.88 -19.53 -27.03
C LYS A 68 -1.83 -18.75 -27.81
N ALA A 69 -0.57 -18.77 -27.35
CA ALA A 69 0.56 -18.08 -27.97
C ALA A 69 1.50 -19.08 -28.65
#